data_AF-A0A9D1CT07-F1
#
_entry.id   AF-A0A9D1CT07-F1
#
_cell.length_a   1.000
_cell.length_b   1.000
_cell.length_c   1.000
_cell.angle_alpha   90.00
_cell.angle_beta   90.00
_cell.angle_gamma   90.00
#
_symmetry.space_group_name_H-M   'P 1'
#
loop_
_entity.id
_entity.type
_entity.pdbx_description
1 polymer ?
#
loop_
_entity_poly.entity_id
_entity_poly.type
_entity_poly.pdbx_seq_one_letter_code
_entity_poly.pdbx_strand_id
1 'polypeptide(L)'
;MKIKPEKAKREGAGVQPAGADAQSAERIDSRRGVKDAMEHVMRALFLICGLVAVGFVLVISIYLIISGIPAIREVGLWNFLSGTDWHPNYKTDPAYGILPMILTSIYGTAGAIVIGVPIGFLMAVFLSKVANRKIAAVIREVVDL
;
A
#
# COMPACT_ATOMS: atom_id res chain seq x y z
N MET A 1 -48.86 -19.41 -55.81
CA MET A 1 -48.55 -19.95 -54.46
C MET A 1 -47.03 -20.01 -54.35
N LYS A 2 -46.45 -19.42 -53.27
CA LYS A 2 -44.99 -19.21 -52.99
C LYS A 2 -44.34 -18.12 -53.91
N ILE A 3 -43.58 -17.09 -53.48
CA ILE A 3 -42.77 -16.83 -52.27
C ILE A 3 -42.57 -15.30 -52.06
N LYS A 4 -42.86 -14.81 -50.84
CA LYS A 4 -42.35 -13.66 -50.02
C LYS A 4 -42.03 -12.25 -50.64
N PRO A 5 -42.56 -11.15 -50.03
CA PRO A 5 -42.15 -9.76 -50.32
C PRO A 5 -40.88 -9.37 -49.56
N GLU A 6 -39.87 -8.93 -50.30
CA GLU A 6 -38.70 -8.22 -49.78
C GLU A 6 -38.80 -6.75 -50.20
N LYS A 7 -38.47 -5.89 -49.25
CA LYS A 7 -38.18 -4.45 -49.36
C LYS A 7 -39.32 -3.50 -49.01
N ALA A 8 -38.98 -2.72 -47.99
CA ALA A 8 -39.23 -1.28 -47.92
C ALA A 8 -40.57 -0.82 -47.36
N LYS A 9 -41.00 -1.43 -46.26
CA LYS A 9 -41.60 -0.67 -45.15
C LYS A 9 -40.42 0.05 -44.47
N ARG A 10 -40.09 1.31 -44.80
CA ARG A 10 -40.80 2.54 -44.39
C ARG A 10 -41.33 2.44 -42.97
N GLU A 11 -40.44 2.19 -42.02
CA GLU A 11 -40.66 2.50 -40.61
C GLU A 11 -39.38 3.14 -40.07
N GLY A 12 -39.52 4.37 -39.57
CA GLY A 12 -38.49 4.98 -38.72
C GLY A 12 -37.53 5.95 -39.39
N ALA A 13 -38.03 6.92 -40.15
CA ALA A 13 -37.43 8.26 -40.12
C ALA A 13 -37.59 8.83 -38.70
N GLY A 14 -36.75 8.35 -37.78
CA GLY A 14 -36.48 9.03 -36.53
C GLY A 14 -35.39 10.05 -36.81
N VAL A 15 -35.77 11.32 -36.87
CA VAL A 15 -34.84 12.44 -36.79
C VAL A 15 -34.02 12.24 -35.52
N GLN A 16 -32.78 11.74 -35.67
CA GLN A 16 -31.78 11.80 -34.63
C GLN A 16 -31.47 13.30 -34.46
N PRO A 17 -31.71 13.92 -33.29
CA PRO A 17 -31.48 15.34 -33.18
C PRO A 17 -29.98 15.58 -33.31
N ALA A 18 -29.57 16.47 -34.22
CA ALA A 18 -28.22 17.05 -34.34
C ALA A 18 -27.73 17.80 -33.07
N GLY A 19 -28.43 17.59 -31.95
CA GLY A 19 -28.06 18.03 -30.62
C GLY A 19 -27.57 16.90 -29.71
N ALA A 20 -27.76 15.61 -30.04
CA ALA A 20 -27.33 14.50 -29.19
C ALA A 20 -25.82 14.22 -29.31
N ASP A 21 -25.28 14.38 -30.51
CA ASP A 21 -23.86 14.35 -30.87
C ASP A 21 -23.11 15.59 -30.38
N ALA A 22 -23.70 16.78 -30.51
CA ALA A 22 -23.17 18.02 -29.95
C ALA A 22 -23.15 18.00 -28.40
N GLN A 23 -24.22 17.51 -27.76
CA GLN A 23 -24.28 17.35 -26.30
C GLN A 23 -23.33 16.24 -25.80
N SER A 24 -23.11 15.18 -26.58
CA SER A 24 -22.15 14.13 -26.22
C SER A 24 -20.71 14.63 -26.33
N ALA A 25 -20.38 15.41 -27.36
CA ALA A 25 -19.06 16.03 -27.51
C ALA A 25 -18.75 17.04 -26.39
N GLU A 26 -19.72 17.90 -26.04
CA GLU A 26 -19.59 18.89 -24.96
C GLU A 26 -19.46 18.24 -23.58
N ARG A 27 -20.21 17.14 -23.32
CA ARG A 27 -20.10 16.37 -22.07
C ARG A 27 -18.79 15.60 -21.94
N ILE A 28 -18.20 15.14 -23.04
CA ILE A 28 -16.91 14.44 -23.06
C ILE A 28 -15.76 15.43 -22.80
N ASP A 29 -15.82 16.63 -23.39
CA ASP A 29 -14.83 17.70 -23.19
C ASP A 29 -14.82 18.22 -21.74
N SER A 30 -15.99 18.52 -21.18
CA SER A 30 -16.13 18.95 -19.78
C SER A 30 -15.63 17.90 -18.78
N ARG A 31 -15.85 16.59 -19.05
CA ARG A 31 -15.32 15.50 -18.21
C ARG A 31 -13.82 15.27 -18.40
N ARG A 32 -13.23 15.61 -19.55
CA ARG A 32 -11.77 15.50 -19.77
C ARG A 32 -11.03 16.56 -18.97
N GLY A 33 -11.45 17.83 -19.05
CA GLY A 33 -10.82 18.91 -18.29
C GLY A 33 -10.79 18.68 -16.77
N VAL A 34 -11.86 18.13 -16.18
CA VAL A 34 -11.90 17.77 -14.75
C VAL A 34 -10.95 16.60 -14.43
N LYS A 35 -10.83 15.62 -15.33
CA LYS A 35 -9.89 14.49 -15.16
C LYS A 35 -8.44 14.93 -15.30
N ASP A 36 -8.15 15.82 -16.25
CA ASP A 36 -6.81 16.37 -16.48
C ASP A 36 -6.36 17.24 -15.29
N ALA A 37 -7.26 18.06 -14.75
CA ALA A 37 -7.02 18.81 -13.52
C ALA A 37 -6.78 17.87 -12.32
N MET A 38 -7.59 16.81 -12.18
CA MET A 38 -7.43 15.82 -11.13
C MET A 38 -6.14 15.01 -11.27
N GLU A 39 -5.72 14.65 -12.48
CA GLU A 39 -4.43 14.00 -12.74
C GLU A 39 -3.26 14.91 -12.35
N HIS A 40 -3.33 16.20 -12.69
CA HIS A 40 -2.32 17.17 -12.30
C HIS A 40 -2.22 17.30 -10.78
N VAL A 41 -3.35 17.36 -10.09
CA VAL A 41 -3.39 17.42 -8.62
C VAL A 41 -2.81 16.16 -8.01
N MET A 42 -3.18 14.96 -8.48
CA MET A 42 -2.62 13.71 -7.96
C MET A 42 -1.12 13.61 -8.19
N ARG A 43 -0.63 13.96 -9.40
CA ARG A 43 0.81 13.99 -9.68
C ARG A 43 1.54 15.00 -8.78
N ALA A 44 0.98 16.20 -8.60
CA ALA A 44 1.56 17.21 -7.74
C ALA A 44 1.62 16.76 -6.27
N LEU A 45 0.52 16.18 -5.76
CA LEU A 45 0.47 15.63 -4.40
C LEU A 45 1.48 14.51 -4.21
N PHE A 46 1.61 13.59 -5.16
CA PHE A 46 2.59 12.50 -5.09
C PHE A 46 4.02 13.02 -5.11
N LEU A 47 4.34 14.02 -5.94
CA LEU A 47 5.66 14.65 -5.97
C LEU A 47 5.96 15.40 -4.67
N ILE A 48 5.03 16.20 -4.15
CA ILE A 48 5.21 16.93 -2.89
C ILE A 48 5.35 15.94 -1.74
N CYS A 49 4.51 14.90 -1.68
CA CYS A 49 4.57 13.86 -0.66
C CYS A 49 5.91 13.11 -0.71
N GLY A 50 6.36 12.70 -1.90
CA GLY A 50 7.65 12.05 -2.08
C GLY A 50 8.82 12.96 -1.68
N LEU A 51 8.78 14.23 -2.09
CA LEU A 51 9.81 15.21 -1.74
C LEU A 51 9.87 15.44 -0.22
N VAL A 52 8.70 15.59 0.43
CA VAL A 52 8.59 15.73 1.88
C VAL A 52 9.10 14.48 2.59
N ALA A 53 8.72 13.28 2.13
CA ALA A 53 9.19 12.02 2.71
C ALA A 53 10.72 11.90 2.63
N VAL A 54 11.32 12.19 1.47
CA VAL A 54 12.79 12.22 1.32
C VAL A 54 13.41 13.27 2.23
N GLY A 55 12.80 14.46 2.35
CA GLY A 55 13.23 15.49 3.29
C GLY A 55 13.24 15.00 4.74
N PHE A 56 12.18 14.36 5.20
CA PHE A 56 12.10 13.76 6.53
C PHE A 56 13.18 12.69 6.74
N VAL A 57 13.39 11.81 5.75
CA VAL A 57 14.44 10.79 5.82
C VAL A 57 15.83 11.41 5.96
N LEU A 58 16.13 12.47 5.20
CA LEU A 58 17.40 13.18 5.32
C LEU A 58 17.56 13.85 6.68
N VAL A 59 16.52 14.52 7.18
CA VAL A 59 16.53 15.16 8.51
C VAL A 59 16.77 14.13 9.61
N ILE A 60 16.05 13.01 9.59
CA ILE A 60 16.25 11.91 10.55
C ILE A 60 17.66 11.34 10.41
N SER A 61 18.16 11.13 9.19
CA SER A 61 19.51 10.61 8.97
C SER A 61 20.58 11.53 9.54
N ILE A 62 20.49 12.84 9.29
CA ILE A 62 21.42 13.84 9.85
C ILE A 62 21.31 13.87 11.38
N TYR A 63 20.09 13.84 11.92
CA TYR A 63 19.85 13.80 13.35
C TYR A 63 20.47 12.55 14.00
N LEU A 64 20.35 11.38 13.36
CA LEU A 64 20.96 10.14 13.82
C LEU A 64 22.49 10.18 13.73
N ILE A 65 23.08 10.90 12.76
CA ILE A 65 24.53 11.08 12.70
C ILE A 65 24.99 11.98 13.86
N ILE A 66 24.33 13.12 14.06
CA ILE A 66 24.69 14.08 15.10
C ILE A 66 24.47 13.52 16.50
N SER A 67 23.38 12.77 16.71
CA SER A 67 23.02 12.18 18.01
C SER A 67 23.64 10.80 18.22
N GLY A 68 23.90 10.05 17.13
CA GLY A 68 24.48 8.72 17.18
C GLY A 68 25.98 8.72 17.48
N ILE A 69 26.74 9.70 16.95
CA ILE A 69 28.18 9.82 17.25
C ILE A 69 28.44 10.03 18.77
N PRO A 70 27.80 10.99 19.48
CA PRO A 70 27.98 11.14 20.91
C PRO A 70 27.40 9.97 21.71
N ALA A 71 26.28 9.36 21.28
CA ALA A 71 25.72 8.17 21.92
C ALA A 71 26.68 6.95 21.87
N ILE A 72 27.39 6.76 20.76
CA ILE A 72 28.39 5.69 20.63
C ILE A 72 29.64 6.00 21.46
N ARG A 73 30.00 7.28 21.62
CA ARG A 73 31.16 7.69 22.44
C ARG A 73 30.90 7.64 23.94
N GLU A 74 29.67 7.93 24.40
CA GLU A 74 29.30 7.84 25.82
C GLU A 74 29.13 6.40 26.29
N VAL A 75 28.74 5.46 25.41
CA VAL A 75 28.51 4.06 25.81
C VAL A 75 29.66 3.11 25.44
N GLY A 76 30.44 3.38 24.37
CA GLY A 76 31.52 2.51 23.91
C GLY A 76 31.02 1.21 23.26
N LEU A 77 31.52 0.87 22.06
CA LEU A 77 31.02 -0.24 21.23
C LEU A 77 30.91 -1.58 21.97
N TRP A 78 31.78 -1.87 22.94
CA TRP A 78 31.74 -3.12 23.71
C TRP A 78 30.67 -3.11 24.82
N ASN A 79 30.51 -2.04 25.60
CA ASN A 79 29.47 -1.95 26.64
C ASN A 79 28.06 -1.74 26.07
N PHE A 80 27.94 -1.20 24.85
CA PHE A 80 26.68 -1.14 24.10
C PHE A 80 26.26 -2.52 23.55
N LEU A 81 27.22 -3.40 23.23
CA LEU A 81 26.97 -4.75 22.73
C LEU A 81 26.89 -5.84 23.83
N SER A 82 27.56 -5.69 24.96
CA SER A 82 27.58 -6.68 26.07
C SER A 82 26.84 -6.24 27.34
N GLY A 83 26.22 -5.06 27.36
CA GLY A 83 25.41 -4.60 28.48
C GLY A 83 24.15 -5.46 28.64
N THR A 84 24.09 -6.26 29.71
CA THR A 84 22.98 -7.19 30.01
C THR A 84 21.79 -6.53 30.72
N ASP A 85 21.86 -5.23 31.00
CA ASP A 85 20.89 -4.54 31.84
C ASP A 85 20.36 -3.26 31.17
N TRP A 86 19.04 -3.12 31.14
CA TRP A 86 18.32 -1.90 30.75
C TRP A 86 17.92 -1.14 32.02
N HIS A 87 18.84 -0.36 32.59
CA HIS A 87 18.62 0.37 33.84
C HIS A 87 19.03 1.86 33.71
N PRO A 88 18.15 2.75 33.22
CA PRO A 88 18.46 4.17 32.99
C PRO A 88 18.62 5.03 34.27
N ASN A 89 18.70 4.43 35.47
CA ASN A 89 18.62 5.15 36.76
C ASN A 89 19.91 5.15 37.62
N TYR A 90 21.03 4.56 37.18
CA TYR A 90 22.28 4.59 37.95
C TYR A 90 23.31 5.57 37.36
N LYS A 91 23.64 6.61 38.13
CA LYS A 91 24.47 7.78 37.76
C LYS A 91 25.99 7.51 37.63
N THR A 92 26.41 6.25 37.51
CA THR A 92 27.85 5.92 37.55
C THR A 92 28.32 4.96 36.46
N ASP A 93 27.44 4.22 35.77
CA ASP A 93 27.82 3.40 34.62
C ASP A 93 26.58 3.08 33.74
N PRO A 94 26.27 3.91 32.72
CA PRO A 94 25.04 3.77 31.95
C PRO A 94 25.17 2.68 30.87
N ALA A 95 24.61 1.49 31.13
CA ALA A 95 24.53 0.40 30.16
C ALA A 95 23.27 0.53 29.27
N TYR A 96 23.47 0.76 27.98
CA TYR A 96 22.44 0.74 26.95
C TYR A 96 22.68 -0.48 26.05
N GLY A 97 22.32 -1.67 26.54
CA GLY A 97 22.53 -2.90 25.79
C GLY A 97 21.64 -3.00 24.53
N ILE A 98 22.25 -3.18 23.35
CA ILE A 98 21.57 -3.53 22.09
C ILE A 98 21.11 -5.01 22.07
N LEU A 99 21.61 -5.85 22.98
CA LEU A 99 21.27 -7.27 23.11
C LEU A 99 19.76 -7.54 23.28
N PRO A 100 19.02 -6.91 24.23
CA PRO A 100 17.58 -7.11 24.34
C PRO A 100 16.80 -6.70 23.08
N MET A 101 17.31 -5.71 22.33
CA MET A 101 16.70 -5.28 21.06
C MET A 101 16.95 -6.28 19.92
N ILE A 102 18.14 -6.90 19.85
CA ILE A 102 18.40 -7.95 18.86
C ILE A 102 17.68 -9.26 19.24
N LEU A 103 17.67 -9.62 20.54
CA LEU A 103 16.96 -10.79 21.03
C LEU A 103 15.46 -10.65 20.76
N THR A 104 14.83 -9.53 21.11
CA THR A 104 13.39 -9.33 20.86
C THR A 104 13.06 -9.33 19.36
N SER A 105 13.92 -8.79 18.51
CA SER A 105 13.72 -8.85 17.05
C SER A 105 13.79 -10.30 16.55
N ILE A 106 14.81 -11.06 16.92
CA ILE A 106 14.98 -12.46 16.48
C ILE A 106 13.90 -13.35 17.09
N TYR A 107 13.65 -13.26 18.40
CA TYR A 107 12.60 -14.03 19.06
C TYR A 107 11.20 -13.61 18.60
N GLY A 108 10.99 -12.33 18.30
CA GLY A 108 9.74 -11.82 17.77
C GLY A 108 9.47 -12.35 16.36
N THR A 109 10.46 -12.28 15.46
CA THR A 109 10.34 -12.84 14.10
C THR A 109 10.23 -14.36 14.15
N ALA A 110 11.02 -15.05 14.96
CA ALA A 110 10.94 -16.50 15.12
C ALA A 110 9.58 -16.92 15.71
N GLY A 111 9.09 -16.25 16.74
CA GLY A 111 7.77 -16.48 17.32
C GLY A 111 6.64 -16.22 16.31
N ALA A 112 6.74 -15.13 15.55
CA ALA A 112 5.79 -14.82 14.49
C ALA A 112 5.77 -15.87 13.38
N ILE A 113 6.94 -16.42 12.98
CA ILE A 113 7.01 -17.52 12.01
C ILE A 113 6.42 -18.80 12.60
N VAL A 114 6.80 -19.16 13.82
CA VAL A 114 6.35 -20.40 14.47
C VAL A 114 4.83 -20.44 14.62
N ILE A 115 4.19 -19.30 14.90
CA ILE A 115 2.72 -19.23 15.04
C ILE A 115 2.05 -18.91 13.69
N GLY A 116 2.60 -17.97 12.92
CA GLY A 116 1.99 -17.48 11.68
C GLY A 116 2.04 -18.47 10.53
N VAL A 117 3.13 -19.23 10.37
CA VAL A 117 3.26 -20.23 9.31
C VAL A 117 2.24 -21.36 9.44
N PRO A 118 2.06 -22.03 10.60
CA PRO A 118 1.05 -23.08 10.70
C PRO A 118 -0.36 -22.50 10.55
N ILE A 119 -0.69 -21.34 11.12
CA ILE A 119 -2.02 -20.73 10.95
C ILE A 119 -2.30 -20.41 9.48
N GLY A 120 -1.35 -19.80 8.77
CA GLY A 120 -1.46 -19.49 7.34
C GLY A 120 -1.55 -20.75 6.49
N PHE A 121 -0.77 -21.79 6.82
CA PHE A 121 -0.82 -23.07 6.13
C PHE A 121 -2.15 -23.80 6.35
N LEU A 122 -2.66 -23.85 7.59
CA LEU A 122 -3.98 -24.41 7.89
C LEU A 122 -5.08 -23.65 7.15
N MET A 123 -5.00 -22.32 7.06
CA MET A 123 -5.94 -21.50 6.31
C MET A 123 -5.88 -21.82 4.80
N ALA A 124 -4.69 -21.95 4.23
CA ALA A 124 -4.49 -22.31 2.82
C ALA A 124 -5.02 -23.72 2.51
N VAL A 125 -4.76 -24.69 3.39
CA VAL A 125 -5.27 -26.07 3.25
C VAL A 125 -6.78 -26.12 3.42
N PHE A 126 -7.33 -25.41 4.41
CA PHE A 126 -8.78 -25.30 4.60
C PHE A 126 -9.44 -24.70 3.37
N LEU A 127 -8.89 -23.62 2.83
CA LEU A 127 -9.40 -23.03 1.61
C LEU A 127 -9.27 -24.00 0.41
N SER A 128 -8.13 -24.68 0.26
CA SER A 128 -7.94 -25.65 -0.83
C SER A 128 -8.92 -26.83 -0.77
N LYS A 129 -9.25 -27.32 0.43
CA LYS A 129 -10.19 -28.45 0.61
C LYS A 129 -11.66 -28.06 0.70
N VAL A 130 -11.98 -26.85 1.17
CA VAL A 130 -13.35 -26.37 1.45
C VAL A 130 -13.82 -25.31 0.44
N ALA A 131 -12.98 -24.87 -0.50
CA ALA A 131 -13.37 -23.92 -1.56
C ALA A 131 -14.37 -24.54 -2.56
N ASN A 132 -15.62 -24.62 -2.13
CA ASN A 132 -16.76 -24.53 -3.00
C ASN A 132 -16.75 -23.14 -3.66
N ARG A 133 -17.17 -23.03 -4.93
CA ARG A 133 -16.97 -21.85 -5.83
C ARG A 133 -17.30 -20.47 -5.24
N LYS A 134 -18.10 -20.40 -4.17
CA LYS A 134 -18.49 -19.17 -3.48
C LYS A 134 -17.33 -18.49 -2.72
N ILE A 135 -16.39 -19.24 -2.14
CA ILE A 135 -15.30 -18.65 -1.33
C ILE A 135 -14.19 -18.09 -2.23
N ALA A 136 -13.91 -18.76 -3.34
CA ALA A 136 -12.95 -18.28 -4.35
C ALA A 136 -13.40 -16.97 -5.03
N ALA A 137 -14.71 -16.74 -5.15
CA ALA A 137 -15.26 -15.50 -5.70
C ALA A 137 -15.01 -14.30 -4.77
N VAL A 138 -15.20 -14.47 -3.46
CA VAL A 138 -14.97 -13.41 -2.46
C VAL A 138 -13.48 -13.11 -2.32
N ILE A 139 -12.61 -14.13 -2.33
CA ILE A 139 -11.16 -13.92 -2.24
C ILE A 139 -10.62 -13.26 -3.51
N ARG A 140 -11.17 -13.56 -4.69
CA ARG A 140 -10.83 -12.83 -5.92
C ARG A 140 -11.22 -11.36 -5.82
N GLU A 141 -12.41 -11.02 -5.33
CA GLU A 141 -12.81 -9.62 -5.15
C GLU A 141 -11.89 -8.86 -4.18
N VAL A 142 -11.43 -9.49 -3.11
CA VAL A 142 -10.55 -8.84 -2.12
C VAL A 142 -9.12 -8.67 -2.64
N VAL A 143 -8.64 -9.56 -3.51
CA VAL A 143 -7.29 -9.49 -4.10
C VAL A 143 -7.23 -8.51 -5.29
N ASP A 144 -8.36 -8.27 -5.95
CA ASP A 144 -8.47 -7.35 -7.09
C ASP A 144 -8.82 -5.91 -6.67
N LEU A 145 -8.90 -5.63 -5.36
CA LEU A 145 -9.18 -4.32 -4.75
C LEU A 145 -7.90 -3.68 -4.20
#